data_AF-A0A9E3RYY7-F1
#
_entry.id   AF-A0A9E3RYY7-F1
#
_cell.length_a   1.000
_cell.length_b   1.000
_cell.length_c   1.000
_cell.angle_alpha   90.00
_cell.angle_beta   90.00
_cell.angle_gamma   90.00
#
_symmetry.space_group_name_H-M   'P 1'
#
loop_
_entity.id
_entity.type
_entity.pdbx_description
1 polymer ?
#
loop_
_entity_poly.entity_id
_entity_poly.type
_entity_poly.pdbx_seq_one_letter_code
_entity_poly.pdbx_strand_id
1 'polypeptide(L)'
;MHKKTYKRDEGVALVTAVIFVTLAVIVLMGLSVRVVQQSGQVTQFRIFNDTFTGMESAVARSWVELESGQDGWIGIDGWTPPSGASQVVIPNFTDQGVSPVTSNGVPGVQYIAYANNWANNGMDDNGDGQIDDSDEDFMVTIYGRARDRGVERTVEVIVQGRDVNVWRNAIFAGAGQSGGLINGNVSIHGSVHLLGNNVTFGNTVMSAIDLSGTSLIHNNYVGITADLEQRVPPLPTRTLDGETVSTLDAKLRVKNGLVGMSGNSEIGEPNVLGNTLKETLDGTYVTDGWTGTSVDDDGGRGDPTHVWSDNGWDSKYDLGNKVSFPLLTEPYREVYTGNMYDNPATGTKYTHFEYFEQVLAGTPYAGNMTIRANQNFYYNATRPTEVNPALRQATDDYIYFDAASNRMYINGQIQVNGDLAIDRGGGNDKTISYSGRGAILVKGNASLDTDLYSMNANGTTANSFPVNNFFGLMVGGNLTVGTNSQLKLMGGFYAQGRITSAKQTIVMGTFVSTYFDMGTNVPEIYQVPELANNLPLGMIGGYPILVYSQVSWRELGV
;
A
#
# COMPACT_ATOMS: atom_id res chain seq x y z
N MET A 1 69.04 -77.12 -45.84
CA MET A 1 69.13 -75.77 -46.45
C MET A 1 67.84 -75.02 -46.13
N HIS A 2 67.94 -73.74 -45.79
CA HIS A 2 67.01 -72.96 -44.98
C HIS A 2 65.62 -72.66 -45.61
N LYS A 3 64.60 -72.62 -44.73
CA LYS A 3 63.19 -72.24 -44.94
C LYS A 3 63.08 -70.78 -45.42
N LYS A 4 62.30 -70.51 -46.47
CA LYS A 4 61.80 -69.15 -46.79
C LYS A 4 60.31 -69.22 -47.14
N THR A 5 59.48 -69.24 -46.11
CA THR A 5 58.05 -68.92 -46.20
C THR A 5 57.93 -67.44 -46.56
N TYR A 6 57.54 -67.16 -47.81
CA TYR A 6 57.30 -65.79 -48.28
C TYR A 6 56.07 -65.21 -47.56
N LYS A 7 56.30 -64.12 -46.83
CA LYS A 7 55.34 -63.27 -46.11
C LYS A 7 54.39 -62.55 -47.08
N ARG A 8 53.45 -63.29 -47.69
CA ARG A 8 52.50 -62.73 -48.67
C ARG A 8 51.32 -61.99 -48.01
N ASP A 9 51.09 -62.23 -46.72
CA ASP A 9 50.01 -61.60 -45.94
C ASP A 9 50.40 -60.25 -45.31
N GLU A 10 51.70 -59.91 -45.26
CA GLU A 10 52.17 -58.66 -44.64
C GLU A 10 51.80 -57.41 -45.45
N GLY A 11 51.71 -57.51 -46.78
CA GLY A 11 51.30 -56.39 -47.63
C GLY A 11 49.80 -56.07 -47.54
N VAL A 12 48.95 -57.10 -47.42
CA VAL A 12 47.50 -56.93 -47.26
C VAL A 12 47.16 -56.46 -45.84
N ALA A 13 47.87 -56.97 -44.83
CA ALA A 13 47.74 -56.51 -43.45
C ALA A 13 48.11 -55.02 -43.30
N LEU A 14 49.17 -54.56 -43.98
CA LEU A 14 49.58 -53.15 -43.95
C LEU A 14 48.54 -52.23 -44.61
N VAL A 15 48.02 -52.61 -45.79
CA VAL A 15 46.98 -51.82 -46.47
C VAL A 15 45.69 -51.77 -45.64
N THR A 16 45.29 -52.89 -45.03
CA THR A 16 44.12 -52.96 -44.16
C THR A 16 44.30 -52.11 -42.91
N ALA A 17 45.47 -52.17 -42.27
CA ALA A 17 45.81 -51.33 -41.12
C ALA A 17 45.80 -49.83 -41.47
N VAL A 18 46.33 -49.44 -42.64
CA VAL A 18 46.28 -48.05 -43.13
C VAL A 18 44.84 -47.58 -43.34
N ILE A 19 43.97 -48.40 -43.95
CA ILE A 19 42.55 -48.06 -44.14
C ILE A 19 41.86 -47.85 -42.78
N PHE A 20 42.08 -48.73 -41.81
CA PHE A 20 41.49 -48.58 -40.46
C PHE A 20 42.03 -47.36 -39.73
N VAL A 21 43.33 -47.05 -39.84
CA VAL A 21 43.92 -45.84 -39.26
C VAL A 21 43.36 -44.59 -39.93
N THR A 22 43.22 -44.57 -41.26
CA THR A 22 42.63 -43.43 -41.98
C THR A 22 41.16 -43.23 -41.59
N LEU A 23 40.36 -44.30 -41.50
CA LEU A 23 38.98 -44.21 -41.03
C LEU A 23 38.90 -43.71 -39.59
N ALA A 24 39.78 -44.19 -38.70
CA ALA A 24 39.84 -43.73 -37.32
C ALA A 24 40.19 -42.23 -37.22
N VAL A 25 41.13 -41.74 -38.03
CA VAL A 25 41.48 -40.30 -38.08
C VAL A 25 40.31 -39.47 -38.62
N ILE A 26 39.60 -39.92 -39.65
CA ILE A 26 38.40 -39.22 -40.18
C ILE A 26 37.31 -39.12 -39.11
N VAL A 27 37.05 -40.21 -38.38
CA VAL A 27 36.05 -40.22 -37.29
C VAL A 27 36.49 -39.29 -36.15
N LEU A 28 37.76 -39.31 -35.76
CA LEU A 28 38.30 -38.42 -34.73
C LEU A 28 38.26 -36.94 -35.14
N MET A 29 38.50 -36.63 -36.43
CA MET A 29 38.32 -35.28 -36.97
C MET A 29 36.85 -34.85 -36.93
N GLY A 30 35.93 -35.74 -37.32
CA GLY A 30 34.49 -35.47 -37.26
C GLY A 30 33.98 -35.22 -35.83
N LEU A 31 34.44 -36.03 -34.87
CA LEU A 31 34.13 -35.83 -33.45
C LEU A 31 34.73 -34.53 -32.90
N SER A 32 35.98 -34.22 -33.27
CA SER A 32 36.63 -32.96 -32.86
C SER A 32 35.88 -31.73 -33.38
N VAL A 33 35.47 -31.72 -34.65
CA VAL A 33 34.67 -30.63 -35.24
C VAL A 33 33.33 -30.48 -34.49
N ARG A 34 32.65 -31.59 -34.20
CA ARG A 34 31.39 -31.57 -33.45
C ARG A 34 31.56 -31.02 -32.04
N VAL A 35 32.63 -31.42 -31.32
CA VAL A 35 32.93 -30.91 -29.97
C VAL A 35 33.19 -29.41 -29.99
N VAL A 36 33.95 -28.91 -30.98
CA VAL A 36 34.20 -27.46 -31.13
C VAL A 36 32.91 -26.70 -31.42
N GLN A 37 32.06 -27.22 -32.32
CA GLN A 37 30.76 -26.61 -32.63
C GLN A 37 29.84 -26.58 -31.41
N GLN A 38 29.74 -27.69 -30.67
CA GLN A 38 28.94 -27.77 -29.44
C GLN A 38 29.48 -26.81 -28.36
N SER A 39 30.80 -26.75 -28.18
CA SER A 39 31.42 -25.80 -27.25
C SER A 39 31.13 -24.35 -27.61
N GLY A 40 31.12 -24.02 -28.91
CA GLY A 40 30.73 -22.69 -29.41
C GLY A 40 29.27 -22.36 -29.08
N GLN A 41 28.34 -23.30 -29.37
CA GLN A 41 26.91 -23.13 -29.07
C GLN A 41 26.64 -22.96 -27.57
N VAL A 42 27.27 -23.77 -26.72
CA VAL A 42 27.14 -23.67 -25.26
C VAL A 42 27.69 -22.33 -24.75
N THR A 43 28.81 -21.85 -25.30
CA THR A 43 29.38 -20.55 -24.92
C THR A 43 28.44 -19.41 -25.28
N GLN A 44 27.89 -19.42 -26.50
CA GLN A 44 26.93 -18.40 -26.94
C GLN A 44 25.66 -18.43 -26.09
N PHE A 45 25.08 -19.62 -25.87
CA PHE A 45 23.92 -19.79 -25.00
C PHE A 45 24.17 -19.22 -23.60
N ARG A 46 25.35 -19.49 -23.02
CA ARG A 46 25.72 -18.95 -21.72
C ARG A 46 25.78 -17.42 -21.73
N ILE A 47 26.41 -16.81 -22.74
CA ILE A 47 26.46 -15.35 -22.87
C ILE A 47 25.03 -14.79 -22.95
N PHE A 48 24.16 -15.34 -23.80
CA PHE A 48 22.77 -14.89 -23.90
C PHE A 48 21.99 -14.99 -22.58
N ASN A 49 22.19 -16.09 -21.84
CA ASN A 49 21.56 -16.31 -20.55
C ASN A 49 22.11 -15.36 -19.46
N ASP A 50 23.41 -15.13 -19.46
CA ASP A 50 24.08 -14.22 -18.53
C ASP A 50 23.66 -12.76 -18.80
N THR A 51 23.60 -12.34 -20.08
CA THR A 51 23.07 -11.02 -20.47
C THR A 51 21.59 -10.87 -20.10
N PHE A 52 20.77 -11.90 -20.31
CA PHE A 52 19.36 -11.89 -19.90
C PHE A 52 19.21 -11.69 -18.39
N THR A 53 20.00 -12.41 -17.60
CA THR A 53 20.00 -12.29 -16.15
C THR A 53 20.42 -10.88 -15.71
N GLY A 54 21.38 -10.26 -16.42
CA GLY A 54 21.74 -8.86 -16.20
C GLY A 54 20.61 -7.89 -16.47
N MET A 55 19.86 -8.12 -17.54
CA MET A 55 18.73 -7.29 -17.95
C MET A 55 17.60 -7.38 -16.92
N GLU A 56 17.25 -8.59 -16.47
CA GLU A 56 16.30 -8.81 -15.39
C GLU A 56 16.76 -8.18 -14.07
N SER A 57 18.07 -8.23 -13.78
CA SER A 57 18.65 -7.54 -12.61
C SER A 57 18.50 -6.02 -12.70
N ALA A 58 18.59 -5.45 -13.91
CA ALA A 58 18.41 -4.02 -14.13
C ALA A 58 16.98 -3.58 -13.80
N VAL A 59 15.99 -4.31 -14.33
CA VAL A 59 14.56 -4.05 -14.06
C VAL A 59 14.26 -4.24 -12.59
N ALA A 60 14.67 -5.36 -11.99
CA ALA A 60 14.39 -5.65 -10.59
C ALA A 60 14.97 -4.58 -9.65
N ARG A 61 16.18 -4.06 -9.95
CA ARG A 61 16.79 -3.02 -9.14
C ARG A 61 16.11 -1.66 -9.34
N SER A 62 15.79 -1.29 -10.57
CA SER A 62 15.02 -0.08 -10.89
C SER A 62 13.67 -0.08 -10.17
N TRP A 63 12.97 -1.20 -10.19
CA TRP A 63 11.71 -1.41 -9.47
C TRP A 63 11.86 -1.18 -7.96
N VAL A 64 12.89 -1.76 -7.33
CA VAL A 64 13.15 -1.56 -5.90
C VAL A 64 13.43 -0.09 -5.58
N GLU A 65 14.15 0.62 -6.45
CA GLU A 65 14.43 2.04 -6.28
C GLU A 65 13.15 2.89 -6.38
N LEU A 66 12.27 2.62 -7.35
CA LEU A 66 10.95 3.24 -7.45
C LEU A 66 10.11 3.03 -6.18
N GLU A 67 10.08 1.80 -5.65
CA GLU A 67 9.37 1.48 -4.40
C GLU A 67 9.97 2.17 -3.17
N SER A 68 11.27 2.52 -3.23
CA SER A 68 11.94 3.30 -2.19
C SER A 68 11.79 4.81 -2.34
N GLY A 69 11.02 5.27 -3.33
CA GLY A 69 10.80 6.69 -3.63
C GLY A 69 11.98 7.36 -4.34
N GLN A 70 12.85 6.59 -5.00
CA GLN A 70 13.88 7.11 -5.90
C GLN A 70 13.35 7.18 -7.34
N ASP A 71 14.16 7.70 -8.26
CA ASP A 71 13.81 7.84 -9.68
C ASP A 71 13.80 6.52 -10.46
N GLY A 72 14.35 5.43 -9.90
CA GLY A 72 14.47 4.13 -10.54
C GLY A 72 15.61 4.05 -11.56
N TRP A 73 16.53 5.01 -11.56
CA TRP A 73 17.61 5.10 -12.54
C TRP A 73 18.84 4.33 -12.06
N ILE A 74 19.26 3.33 -12.84
CA ILE A 74 20.39 2.47 -12.48
C ILE A 74 21.57 2.74 -13.40
N GLY A 75 22.64 3.29 -12.82
CA GLY A 75 23.92 3.48 -13.51
C GLY A 75 23.86 4.57 -14.60
N ILE A 76 22.97 5.56 -14.45
CA ILE A 76 22.79 6.66 -15.41
C ILE A 76 22.70 8.05 -14.73
N ASP A 77 23.22 8.18 -13.51
CA ASP A 77 23.06 9.37 -12.64
C ASP A 77 23.53 10.71 -13.25
N GLY A 78 24.40 10.68 -14.27
CA GLY A 78 24.87 11.88 -14.97
C GLY A 78 24.28 12.08 -16.37
N TRP A 79 23.40 11.17 -16.80
CA TRP A 79 22.76 11.22 -18.11
C TRP A 79 21.47 12.01 -18.04
N THR A 80 21.14 12.74 -19.09
CA THR A 80 19.90 13.51 -19.17
C THR A 80 19.14 13.08 -20.43
N PRO A 81 17.85 12.71 -20.33
CA PRO A 81 17.06 12.35 -21.48
C PRO A 81 16.94 13.52 -22.46
N PRO A 82 17.02 13.29 -23.78
CA PRO A 82 16.84 14.33 -24.78
C PRO A 82 15.45 14.98 -24.67
N SER A 83 15.39 16.30 -24.48
CA SER A 83 14.12 17.03 -24.40
C SER A 83 13.43 17.11 -25.76
N GLY A 84 12.10 16.87 -25.81
CA GLY A 84 11.27 17.08 -27.00
C GLY A 84 11.36 15.98 -28.05
N ALA A 85 11.87 14.80 -27.70
CA ALA A 85 11.80 13.63 -28.56
C ALA A 85 10.38 13.06 -28.56
N SER A 86 9.85 12.71 -29.73
CA SER A 86 8.55 12.01 -29.86
C SER A 86 8.63 10.52 -29.54
N GLN A 87 9.78 10.05 -29.08
CA GLN A 87 10.07 8.66 -28.74
C GLN A 87 11.03 8.64 -27.55
N VAL A 88 10.82 7.69 -26.64
CA VAL A 88 11.73 7.49 -25.51
C VAL A 88 13.09 7.02 -26.02
N VAL A 89 14.16 7.73 -25.64
CA VAL A 89 15.54 7.40 -26.02
C VAL A 89 16.24 6.77 -24.82
N ILE A 90 16.69 5.53 -24.98
CA ILE A 90 17.42 4.78 -23.95
C ILE A 90 18.93 5.10 -24.07
N PRO A 91 19.64 5.38 -22.97
CA PRO A 91 21.08 5.61 -23.02
C PRO A 91 21.87 4.39 -23.53
N ASN A 92 22.97 4.65 -24.22
CA ASN A 92 24.00 3.64 -24.49
C ASN A 92 24.99 3.56 -23.35
N PHE A 93 25.62 2.40 -23.19
CA PHE A 93 26.65 2.15 -22.17
C PHE A 93 27.90 3.04 -22.27
N THR A 94 28.05 3.79 -23.36
CA THR A 94 29.17 4.70 -23.64
C THR A 94 28.78 6.17 -23.60
N ASP A 95 27.50 6.48 -23.38
CA ASP A 95 27.03 7.86 -23.35
C ASP A 95 27.60 8.58 -22.13
N GLN A 96 27.81 9.89 -22.27
CA GLN A 96 28.28 10.72 -21.17
C GLN A 96 27.27 10.66 -20.01
N GLY A 97 27.77 10.43 -18.80
CA GLY A 97 26.93 10.34 -17.60
C GLY A 97 26.40 8.94 -17.28
N VAL A 98 26.69 7.95 -18.13
CA VAL A 98 26.36 6.55 -17.90
C VAL A 98 27.51 5.82 -17.21
N SER A 99 27.23 5.21 -16.06
CA SER A 99 28.14 4.40 -15.24
C SER A 99 27.53 3.03 -14.96
N PRO A 100 27.69 2.05 -15.88
CA PRO A 100 27.01 0.76 -15.81
C PRO A 100 27.37 -0.04 -14.56
N VAL A 101 26.37 -0.69 -13.99
CA VAL A 101 26.56 -1.56 -12.81
C VAL A 101 26.98 -2.95 -13.28
N THR A 102 27.94 -3.56 -12.58
CA THR A 102 28.36 -4.94 -12.84
C THR A 102 27.56 -5.92 -11.98
N SER A 103 27.09 -7.03 -12.57
CA SER A 103 26.36 -8.06 -11.83
C SER A 103 27.25 -8.80 -10.83
N ASN A 104 26.80 -8.90 -9.58
CA ASN A 104 27.52 -9.60 -8.51
C ASN A 104 27.63 -11.12 -8.75
N GLY A 105 26.70 -11.71 -9.51
CA GLY A 105 26.69 -13.14 -9.83
C GLY A 105 27.48 -13.50 -11.09
N VAL A 106 27.63 -12.55 -12.02
CA VAL A 106 28.34 -12.74 -13.29
C VAL A 106 29.20 -11.52 -13.59
N PRO A 107 30.49 -11.50 -13.20
CA PRO A 107 31.35 -10.32 -13.29
C PRO A 107 31.59 -9.75 -14.70
N GLY A 108 31.19 -10.47 -15.76
CA GLY A 108 31.25 -9.99 -17.15
C GLY A 108 30.03 -9.19 -17.59
N VAL A 109 28.92 -9.29 -16.85
CA VAL A 109 27.64 -8.68 -17.21
C VAL A 109 27.55 -7.29 -16.62
N GLN A 110 27.30 -6.31 -17.47
CA GLN A 110 27.01 -4.94 -17.10
C GLN A 110 25.57 -4.58 -17.46
N TYR A 111 24.93 -3.76 -16.64
CA TYR A 111 23.55 -3.35 -16.89
C TYR A 111 23.28 -1.92 -16.43
N ILE A 112 22.25 -1.32 -17.04
CA ILE A 112 21.70 0.00 -16.74
C ILE A 112 20.17 -0.08 -16.80
N ALA A 113 19.49 0.83 -16.12
CA ALA A 113 18.04 0.98 -16.23
C ALA A 113 17.62 2.45 -16.23
N TYR A 114 16.61 2.77 -17.02
CA TYR A 114 15.97 4.08 -17.07
C TYR A 114 14.47 3.91 -16.81
N ALA A 115 13.95 4.64 -15.83
CA ALA A 115 12.53 4.65 -15.51
C ALA A 115 11.90 5.98 -15.98
N ASN A 116 10.86 5.87 -16.78
CA ASN A 116 10.11 6.99 -17.34
C ASN A 116 8.69 7.01 -16.73
N ASN A 117 8.37 8.04 -15.97
CA ASN A 117 7.05 8.24 -15.37
C ASN A 117 6.09 8.81 -16.41
N TRP A 118 4.87 8.29 -16.51
CA TRP A 118 3.90 8.70 -17.52
C TRP A 118 3.28 10.04 -17.19
N ALA A 119 2.87 10.24 -15.94
CA ALA A 119 2.07 11.38 -15.47
C ALA A 119 2.60 12.80 -15.77
N ASN A 120 3.87 12.95 -16.19
CA ASN A 120 4.46 14.26 -16.48
C ASN A 120 5.48 14.20 -17.63
N ASN A 121 5.41 13.18 -18.49
CA ASN A 121 6.39 13.05 -19.57
C ASN A 121 5.94 13.73 -20.87
N GLY A 122 4.70 14.22 -20.94
CA GLY A 122 4.17 14.88 -22.12
C GLY A 122 3.90 13.93 -23.27
N MET A 123 3.64 12.65 -22.99
CA MET A 123 3.28 11.60 -23.94
C MET A 123 1.93 10.97 -23.55
N ASP A 124 1.18 10.51 -24.56
CA ASP A 124 -0.02 9.69 -24.39
C ASP A 124 0.43 8.23 -24.48
N ASP A 125 0.86 7.68 -23.34
CA ASP A 125 1.47 6.35 -23.25
C ASP A 125 0.40 5.26 -23.07
N ASN A 126 -0.81 5.63 -22.62
CA ASN A 126 -1.95 4.74 -22.44
C ASN A 126 -2.84 4.61 -23.70
N GLY A 127 -2.71 5.52 -24.68
CA GLY A 127 -3.41 5.52 -25.96
C GLY A 127 -4.85 6.03 -25.92
N ASP A 128 -5.22 6.81 -24.91
CA ASP A 128 -6.58 7.33 -24.73
C ASP A 128 -6.84 8.67 -25.45
N GLY A 129 -5.80 9.26 -26.06
CA GLY A 129 -5.87 10.52 -26.79
C GLY A 129 -5.71 11.78 -25.93
N GLN A 130 -5.46 11.64 -24.62
CA GLN A 130 -5.04 12.71 -23.72
C GLN A 130 -3.52 12.61 -23.49
N ILE A 131 -2.88 13.77 -23.37
CA ILE A 131 -1.47 13.84 -22.98
C ILE A 131 -1.45 14.10 -21.48
N ASP A 132 -0.88 13.18 -20.71
CA ASP A 132 -0.80 13.19 -19.24
C ASP A 132 -2.19 13.31 -18.57
N ASP A 133 -2.70 12.21 -17.99
CA ASP A 133 -3.96 12.21 -17.23
C ASP A 133 -3.84 11.56 -15.84
N SER A 134 -4.93 11.57 -15.06
CA SER A 134 -4.93 10.96 -13.71
C SER A 134 -4.90 9.43 -13.72
N ASP A 135 -5.23 8.80 -14.84
CA ASP A 135 -5.14 7.34 -15.00
C ASP A 135 -3.70 6.89 -15.28
N GLU A 136 -2.85 7.79 -15.78
CA GLU A 136 -1.39 7.62 -15.94
C GLU A 136 -0.58 7.88 -14.65
N ASP A 137 -1.23 8.36 -13.58
CA ASP A 137 -0.58 8.51 -12.27
C ASP A 137 0.01 7.18 -11.78
N PHE A 138 1.27 7.24 -11.35
CA PHE A 138 2.06 6.09 -10.91
C PHE A 138 2.32 5.01 -11.98
N MET A 139 2.02 5.27 -13.25
CA MET A 139 2.49 4.42 -14.35
C MET A 139 3.93 4.77 -14.71
N VAL A 140 4.78 3.75 -14.80
CA VAL A 140 6.20 3.91 -15.10
C VAL A 140 6.63 2.85 -16.11
N THR A 141 7.33 3.27 -17.16
CA THR A 141 8.04 2.35 -18.04
C THR A 141 9.49 2.23 -17.59
N ILE A 142 9.91 1.02 -17.26
CA ILE A 142 11.29 0.66 -16.96
C ILE A 142 11.94 0.08 -18.21
N TYR A 143 12.99 0.75 -18.68
CA TYR A 143 13.88 0.25 -19.73
C TYR A 143 15.11 -0.37 -19.11
N GLY A 144 15.20 -1.69 -19.09
CA GLY A 144 16.38 -2.43 -18.64
C GLY A 144 17.29 -2.78 -19.82
N ARG A 145 18.60 -2.54 -19.70
CA ARG A 145 19.57 -2.92 -20.73
C ARG A 145 20.78 -3.59 -20.12
N ALA A 146 21.23 -4.68 -20.71
CA ALA A 146 22.43 -5.40 -20.27
C ALA A 146 23.36 -5.73 -21.43
N ARG A 147 24.66 -5.86 -21.15
CA ARG A 147 25.68 -6.31 -22.08
C ARG A 147 26.62 -7.34 -21.45
N ASP A 148 27.01 -8.34 -22.23
CA ASP A 148 28.13 -9.23 -21.94
C ASP A 148 28.81 -9.66 -23.25
N ARG A 149 30.14 -9.57 -23.32
CA ARG A 149 30.98 -10.08 -24.43
C ARG A 149 30.44 -9.79 -25.84
N GLY A 150 29.90 -8.58 -26.06
CA GLY A 150 29.40 -8.12 -27.37
C GLY A 150 27.94 -8.50 -27.68
N VAL A 151 27.26 -9.18 -26.76
CA VAL A 151 25.80 -9.37 -26.79
C VAL A 151 25.17 -8.29 -25.91
N GLU A 152 24.18 -7.60 -26.45
CA GLU A 152 23.34 -6.65 -25.72
C GLU A 152 21.89 -7.10 -25.78
N ARG A 153 21.14 -6.87 -24.70
CA ARG A 153 19.70 -7.13 -24.65
C ARG A 153 19.01 -5.97 -23.95
N THR A 154 17.82 -5.63 -24.43
CA THR A 154 17.02 -4.52 -23.91
C THR A 154 15.61 -5.01 -23.64
N VAL A 155 15.02 -4.60 -22.54
CA VAL A 155 13.63 -4.89 -22.16
C VAL A 155 12.91 -3.61 -21.83
N GLU A 156 11.62 -3.62 -22.11
CA GLU A 156 10.66 -2.64 -21.64
C GLU A 156 9.66 -3.33 -20.72
N VAL A 157 9.49 -2.78 -19.53
CA VAL A 157 8.54 -3.26 -18.52
C VAL A 157 7.68 -2.10 -18.08
N ILE A 158 6.37 -2.23 -18.26
CA ILE A 158 5.41 -1.23 -17.78
C ILE A 158 4.94 -1.69 -16.41
N VAL A 159 5.06 -0.81 -15.41
CA VAL A 159 4.60 -1.05 -14.05
C VAL A 159 3.58 0.01 -13.63
N GLN A 160 2.58 -0.42 -12.87
CA GLN A 160 1.60 0.48 -12.25
C GLN A 160 1.84 0.48 -10.73
N GLY A 161 2.15 1.65 -10.20
CA GLY A 161 2.28 1.91 -8.78
C GLY A 161 0.92 2.10 -8.13
N ARG A 162 0.79 1.63 -6.89
CA ARG A 162 -0.37 1.87 -6.04
C ARG A 162 0.11 2.25 -4.66
N ASP A 163 -0.47 3.30 -4.12
CA ASP A 163 -0.25 3.65 -2.72
C ASP A 163 -1.04 2.68 -1.83
N VAL A 164 -0.32 2.00 -0.93
CA VAL A 164 -0.87 1.06 0.06
C VAL A 164 -0.79 1.59 1.49
N ASN A 165 -0.75 2.91 1.62
CA ASN A 165 -0.79 3.62 2.90
C ASN A 165 -1.96 3.16 3.80
N VAL A 166 -1.73 3.16 5.12
CA VAL A 166 -2.71 2.82 6.16
C VAL A 166 -4.05 3.56 6.00
N TRP A 167 -4.04 4.81 5.52
CA TRP A 167 -5.22 5.65 5.32
C TRP A 167 -6.09 5.29 4.11
N ARG A 168 -5.63 4.35 3.27
CA ARG A 168 -6.40 3.80 2.14
C ARG A 168 -7.18 2.54 2.49
N ASN A 169 -7.50 2.38 3.78
CA ASN A 169 -8.27 1.27 4.31
C ASN A 169 -9.43 1.80 5.15
N ALA A 170 -10.51 1.02 5.27
CA ALA A 170 -11.49 1.23 6.33
C ALA A 170 -10.85 0.90 7.69
N ILE A 171 -10.12 -0.22 7.74
CA ILE A 171 -9.39 -0.69 8.92
C ILE A 171 -7.95 -1.05 8.55
N PHE A 172 -7.00 -0.49 9.29
CA PHE A 172 -5.61 -0.93 9.29
C PHE A 172 -5.20 -1.39 10.70
N ALA A 173 -4.81 -2.66 10.82
CA ALA A 173 -4.41 -3.25 12.10
C ALA A 173 -2.93 -3.63 12.14
N GLY A 174 -2.28 -3.23 13.24
CA GLY A 174 -0.87 -3.51 13.49
C GLY A 174 -0.62 -4.93 14.01
N ALA A 175 0.06 -5.04 15.15
CA ALA A 175 0.56 -6.31 15.65
C ALA A 175 -0.50 -7.22 16.30
N GLY A 176 -1.63 -6.68 16.77
CA GLY A 176 -2.66 -7.40 17.52
C GLY A 176 -2.34 -7.60 19.02
N GLN A 177 -3.25 -8.28 19.72
CA GLN A 177 -3.11 -8.71 21.12
C GLN A 177 -3.35 -10.22 21.25
N SER A 178 -3.17 -10.77 22.47
CA SER A 178 -3.55 -12.16 22.79
C SER A 178 -5.07 -12.34 22.63
N GLY A 179 -5.49 -12.72 21.43
CA GLY A 179 -6.89 -12.96 21.05
C GLY A 179 -7.21 -12.66 19.58
N GLY A 180 -6.28 -12.04 18.84
CA GLY A 180 -6.45 -11.66 17.43
C GLY A 180 -6.10 -10.19 17.19
N LEU A 181 -6.47 -9.66 16.01
CA LEU A 181 -6.34 -8.23 15.71
C LEU A 181 -7.65 -7.49 15.84
N ILE A 182 -8.76 -8.15 15.47
CA ILE A 182 -10.11 -7.63 15.60
C ILE A 182 -10.92 -8.63 16.41
N ASN A 183 -11.40 -8.19 17.58
CA ASN A 183 -12.33 -8.94 18.41
C ASN A 183 -13.74 -8.39 18.25
N GLY A 184 -14.72 -9.27 18.09
CA GLY A 184 -16.12 -8.92 17.92
C GLY A 184 -16.51 -8.70 16.45
N ASN A 185 -17.81 -8.73 16.22
CA ASN A 185 -18.40 -8.61 14.89
C ASN A 185 -18.33 -7.15 14.40
N VAL A 186 -18.06 -6.97 13.12
CA VAL A 186 -18.02 -5.66 12.44
C VAL A 186 -18.52 -5.79 11.00
N SER A 187 -19.11 -4.73 10.48
CA SER A 187 -19.45 -4.57 9.06
C SER A 187 -18.53 -3.52 8.45
N ILE A 188 -17.80 -3.89 7.41
CA ILE A 188 -16.76 -3.05 6.81
C ILE A 188 -17.10 -2.84 5.35
N HIS A 189 -17.11 -1.58 4.92
CA HIS A 189 -17.26 -1.19 3.53
C HIS A 189 -15.96 -0.51 3.12
N GLY A 190 -15.05 -1.28 2.51
CA GLY A 190 -13.71 -0.83 2.15
C GLY A 190 -12.61 -1.84 2.45
N SER A 191 -11.37 -1.45 2.17
CA SER A 191 -10.19 -2.30 2.36
C SER A 191 -9.90 -2.57 3.83
N VAL A 192 -9.41 -3.77 4.11
CA VAL A 192 -8.98 -4.23 5.43
C VAL A 192 -7.56 -4.75 5.32
N HIS A 193 -6.65 -4.21 6.13
CA HIS A 193 -5.24 -4.60 6.11
C HIS A 193 -4.75 -4.92 7.52
N LEU A 194 -4.43 -6.21 7.74
CA LEU A 194 -4.04 -6.78 9.02
C LEU A 194 -2.60 -7.31 8.95
N LEU A 195 -1.69 -6.78 9.79
CA LEU A 195 -0.29 -7.22 9.81
C LEU A 195 -0.05 -8.44 10.72
N GLY A 196 -0.58 -8.41 11.94
CA GLY A 196 -0.58 -9.56 12.85
C GLY A 196 0.80 -10.02 13.32
N ASN A 197 1.78 -9.11 13.40
CA ASN A 197 3.17 -9.46 13.73
C ASN A 197 3.34 -10.17 15.10
N ASN A 198 2.37 -10.06 16.02
CA ASN A 198 2.38 -10.79 17.30
C ASN A 198 1.49 -12.05 17.29
N VAL A 199 0.82 -12.36 16.19
CA VAL A 199 0.13 -13.64 15.97
C VAL A 199 1.17 -14.64 15.49
N THR A 200 1.38 -15.72 16.24
CA THR A 200 2.39 -16.72 15.88
C THR A 200 2.01 -17.40 14.56
N PHE A 201 2.92 -17.34 13.59
CA PHE A 201 2.76 -17.98 12.27
C PHE A 201 2.37 -19.46 12.41
N GLY A 202 1.34 -19.87 11.68
CA GLY A 202 0.86 -21.26 11.66
C GLY A 202 0.19 -21.73 12.96
N ASN A 203 -0.10 -20.84 13.91
CA ASN A 203 -0.92 -21.19 15.06
C ASN A 203 -2.39 -21.26 14.62
N THR A 204 -2.86 -22.47 14.36
CA THR A 204 -4.21 -22.81 13.88
C THR A 204 -5.35 -22.38 14.81
N VAL A 205 -5.05 -21.77 15.95
CA VAL A 205 -6.02 -21.37 16.98
C VAL A 205 -6.26 -19.85 16.99
N MET A 206 -5.48 -19.05 16.25
CA MET A 206 -5.54 -17.59 16.34
C MET A 206 -6.02 -16.96 15.04
N SER A 207 -7.28 -16.52 15.03
CA SER A 207 -7.83 -15.72 13.95
C SER A 207 -7.33 -14.27 14.05
N ALA A 208 -6.84 -13.72 12.94
CA ALA A 208 -6.56 -12.29 12.80
C ALA A 208 -7.86 -11.48 12.92
N ILE A 209 -8.91 -11.98 12.29
CA ILE A 209 -10.28 -11.50 12.36
C ILE A 209 -11.19 -12.71 12.37
N ASP A 210 -12.22 -12.71 13.22
CA ASP A 210 -13.24 -13.75 13.25
C ASP A 210 -14.59 -13.12 12.91
N LEU A 211 -15.03 -13.32 11.67
CA LEU A 211 -16.31 -12.83 11.16
C LEU A 211 -17.38 -13.86 11.52
N SER A 212 -18.35 -13.45 12.33
CA SER A 212 -19.48 -14.31 12.70
C SER A 212 -20.81 -13.59 12.57
N GLY A 213 -21.92 -14.34 12.60
CA GLY A 213 -23.25 -13.74 12.54
C GLY A 213 -23.52 -13.10 11.18
N THR A 214 -23.62 -11.78 11.13
CA THR A 214 -23.87 -10.97 9.91
C THR A 214 -22.73 -10.00 9.61
N SER A 215 -21.53 -10.28 10.11
CA SER A 215 -20.33 -9.49 9.79
C SER A 215 -19.96 -9.58 8.32
N LEU A 216 -19.49 -8.48 7.74
CA LEU A 216 -19.21 -8.41 6.31
C LEU A 216 -18.02 -7.52 5.97
N ILE A 217 -17.45 -7.75 4.79
CA ILE A 217 -16.48 -6.86 4.13
C ILE A 217 -16.94 -6.62 2.69
N HIS A 218 -17.38 -5.42 2.35
CA HIS A 218 -17.95 -5.08 1.03
C HIS A 218 -17.13 -4.03 0.28
N ASN A 219 -17.37 -3.93 -1.03
CA ASN A 219 -16.65 -3.04 -1.95
C ASN A 219 -17.44 -1.78 -2.38
N ASN A 220 -18.52 -1.48 -1.68
CA ASN A 220 -19.43 -0.40 -2.04
C ASN A 220 -20.08 0.17 -0.78
N TYR A 221 -20.92 1.20 -0.93
CA TYR A 221 -21.62 1.85 0.18
C TYR A 221 -23.04 1.31 0.44
N VAL A 222 -23.36 0.06 0.07
CA VAL A 222 -24.66 -0.53 0.42
C VAL A 222 -24.91 -0.40 1.92
N GLY A 223 -26.12 0.01 2.31
CA GLY A 223 -26.49 0.22 3.71
C GLY A 223 -26.19 1.61 4.27
N ILE A 224 -25.40 2.45 3.60
CA ILE A 224 -25.13 3.81 4.07
C ILE A 224 -26.41 4.66 4.08
N THR A 225 -26.54 5.55 5.06
CA THR A 225 -27.61 6.55 5.03
C THR A 225 -27.28 7.68 4.05
N ALA A 226 -28.25 8.15 3.27
CA ALA A 226 -28.07 9.23 2.29
C ALA A 226 -27.46 10.53 2.86
N ASP A 227 -27.71 10.85 4.15
CA ASP A 227 -27.09 12.01 4.81
C ASP A 227 -25.58 11.87 5.01
N LEU A 228 -25.07 10.65 5.21
CA LEU A 228 -23.64 10.39 5.31
C LEU A 228 -23.00 10.31 3.93
N GLU A 229 -23.67 9.65 2.99
CA GLU A 229 -23.20 9.53 1.60
C GLU A 229 -23.01 10.89 0.92
N GLN A 230 -23.98 11.80 1.05
CA GLN A 230 -23.86 13.14 0.45
C GLN A 230 -22.65 13.94 0.98
N ARG A 231 -22.14 13.61 2.17
CA ARG A 231 -21.05 14.38 2.81
C ARG A 231 -19.68 14.02 2.25
N VAL A 232 -19.57 12.90 1.53
CA VAL A 232 -18.32 12.41 0.96
C VAL A 232 -18.35 12.47 -0.56
N PRO A 233 -17.18 12.54 -1.22
CA PRO A 233 -17.10 12.41 -2.67
C PRO A 233 -17.77 11.11 -3.16
N PRO A 234 -18.39 11.11 -4.35
CA PRO A 234 -18.85 9.90 -5.00
C PRO A 234 -17.75 8.86 -5.12
N LEU A 235 -18.13 7.58 -5.11
CA LEU A 235 -17.20 6.48 -5.32
C LEU A 235 -16.54 6.59 -6.71
N PRO A 236 -15.22 6.30 -6.82
CA PRO A 236 -14.57 6.11 -8.10
C PRO A 236 -15.31 5.09 -8.97
N THR A 237 -15.24 5.28 -10.28
CA THR A 237 -15.86 4.38 -11.26
C THR A 237 -14.79 3.66 -12.08
N ARG A 238 -15.03 2.40 -12.42
CA ARG A 238 -14.18 1.62 -13.34
C ARG A 238 -15.02 0.82 -14.32
N THR A 239 -14.41 0.36 -15.40
CA THR A 239 -15.05 -0.58 -16.34
C THR A 239 -14.80 -2.02 -15.89
N LEU A 240 -15.87 -2.78 -15.65
CA LEU A 240 -15.86 -4.21 -15.34
C LEU A 240 -16.80 -4.93 -16.31
N ASP A 241 -16.28 -5.91 -17.05
CA ASP A 241 -17.06 -6.71 -18.01
C ASP A 241 -17.88 -5.89 -19.04
N GLY A 242 -17.40 -4.68 -19.36
CA GLY A 242 -18.06 -3.76 -20.30
C GLY A 242 -19.08 -2.80 -19.66
N GLU A 243 -19.25 -2.84 -18.33
CA GLU A 243 -20.13 -1.95 -17.57
C GLU A 243 -19.32 -0.97 -16.72
N THR A 244 -19.84 0.25 -16.54
CA THR A 244 -19.25 1.24 -15.63
C THR A 244 -19.83 1.03 -14.23
N VAL A 245 -18.98 0.66 -13.28
CA VAL A 245 -19.35 0.36 -11.90
C VAL A 245 -18.62 1.27 -10.92
N SER A 246 -19.31 1.69 -9.86
CA SER A 246 -18.72 2.39 -8.71
C SER A 246 -18.14 1.41 -7.70
N THR A 247 -16.94 1.71 -7.19
CA THR A 247 -16.14 0.77 -6.37
C THR A 247 -15.33 1.50 -5.31
N LEU A 248 -15.07 0.84 -4.19
CA LEU A 248 -14.11 1.28 -3.16
C LEU A 248 -12.68 0.78 -3.44
N ASP A 249 -12.51 -0.03 -4.48
CA ASP A 249 -11.28 -0.79 -4.78
C ASP A 249 -10.80 -1.65 -3.61
N ALA A 250 -11.77 -2.13 -2.83
CA ALA A 250 -11.59 -2.78 -1.55
C ALA A 250 -10.82 -4.09 -1.67
N LYS A 251 -9.82 -4.25 -0.82
CA LYS A 251 -9.01 -5.47 -0.70
C LYS A 251 -8.96 -5.96 0.74
N LEU A 252 -8.99 -7.27 0.92
CA LEU A 252 -8.67 -7.90 2.19
C LEU A 252 -7.21 -8.38 2.16
N ARG A 253 -6.39 -7.88 3.09
CA ARG A 253 -5.00 -8.31 3.26
C ARG A 253 -4.75 -8.75 4.69
N VAL A 254 -4.30 -9.99 4.86
CA VAL A 254 -3.93 -10.55 6.16
C VAL A 254 -2.57 -11.19 6.04
N LYS A 255 -1.56 -10.54 6.66
CA LYS A 255 -0.18 -10.99 6.60
C LYS A 255 0.08 -12.19 7.51
N ASN A 256 -0.46 -12.17 8.74
CA ASN A 256 -0.37 -13.27 9.71
C ASN A 256 -1.70 -13.42 10.45
N GLY A 257 -2.07 -14.68 10.74
CA GLY A 257 -3.32 -15.08 11.39
C GLY A 257 -4.39 -15.55 10.39
N LEU A 258 -5.24 -16.47 10.86
CA LEU A 258 -6.35 -17.03 10.07
C LEU A 258 -7.49 -16.01 9.91
N VAL A 259 -8.29 -16.15 8.86
CA VAL A 259 -9.56 -15.42 8.73
C VAL A 259 -10.71 -16.36 9.09
N GLY A 260 -11.37 -16.08 10.21
CA GLY A 260 -12.55 -16.81 10.66
C GLY A 260 -13.80 -16.37 9.90
N MET A 261 -14.60 -17.33 9.43
CA MET A 261 -15.90 -17.13 8.81
C MET A 261 -16.91 -18.13 9.36
N SER A 262 -17.97 -17.63 9.97
CA SER A 262 -19.03 -18.44 10.57
C SER A 262 -20.40 -17.79 10.43
N GLY A 263 -21.46 -18.60 10.44
CA GLY A 263 -22.83 -18.10 10.24
C GLY A 263 -23.02 -17.49 8.84
N ASN A 264 -23.65 -16.33 8.77
CA ASN A 264 -23.93 -15.61 7.52
C ASN A 264 -22.89 -14.52 7.24
N SER A 265 -21.65 -14.70 7.71
CA SER A 265 -20.56 -13.77 7.39
C SER A 265 -20.16 -13.86 5.93
N GLU A 266 -19.85 -12.72 5.31
CA GLU A 266 -19.47 -12.67 3.89
C GLU A 266 -18.37 -11.66 3.59
N ILE A 267 -17.63 -11.91 2.51
CA ILE A 267 -16.55 -11.03 2.02
C ILE A 267 -16.77 -10.84 0.52
N GLY A 268 -17.05 -9.62 0.11
CA GLY A 268 -17.64 -9.29 -1.18
C GLY A 268 -19.06 -9.82 -1.29
N GLU A 269 -19.62 -9.67 -2.49
CA GLU A 269 -20.92 -10.22 -2.88
C GLU A 269 -20.80 -10.84 -4.29
N PRO A 270 -21.69 -11.76 -4.69
CA PRO A 270 -21.74 -12.26 -6.06
C PRO A 270 -21.95 -11.11 -7.04
N ASN A 271 -21.18 -11.08 -8.14
CA ASN A 271 -21.35 -10.10 -9.21
C ASN A 271 -22.77 -10.14 -9.80
N VAL A 272 -23.44 -8.99 -9.90
CA VAL A 272 -24.78 -8.86 -10.49
C VAL A 272 -24.69 -7.99 -11.75
N LEU A 273 -24.76 -8.64 -12.91
CA LEU A 273 -24.72 -7.95 -14.21
C LEU A 273 -25.82 -6.89 -14.32
N GLY A 274 -25.46 -5.70 -14.79
CA GLY A 274 -26.34 -4.55 -14.94
C GLY A 274 -26.47 -3.68 -13.68
N ASN A 275 -25.76 -4.00 -12.60
CA ASN A 275 -25.68 -3.13 -11.43
C ASN A 275 -24.68 -1.98 -11.67
N THR A 276 -24.90 -0.85 -11.00
CA THR A 276 -24.00 0.31 -11.06
C THR A 276 -22.92 0.27 -9.99
N LEU A 277 -22.97 -0.71 -9.08
CA LEU A 277 -22.02 -0.90 -8.00
C LEU A 277 -21.23 -2.18 -8.24
N LYS A 278 -19.97 -2.19 -7.85
CA LYS A 278 -19.19 -3.41 -7.81
C LYS A 278 -19.46 -4.19 -6.52
N GLU A 279 -19.80 -5.46 -6.66
CA GLU A 279 -20.06 -6.39 -5.56
C GLU A 279 -18.81 -7.11 -5.05
N THR A 280 -17.98 -7.61 -5.97
CA THR A 280 -16.79 -8.40 -5.61
C THR A 280 -15.69 -7.52 -5.01
N LEU A 281 -14.87 -8.07 -4.10
CA LEU A 281 -13.63 -7.40 -3.72
C LEU A 281 -12.61 -7.40 -4.85
N ASP A 282 -11.77 -6.37 -4.95
CA ASP A 282 -10.67 -6.29 -5.91
C ASP A 282 -9.53 -7.27 -5.62
N GLY A 283 -9.48 -7.82 -4.41
CA GLY A 283 -8.55 -8.88 -4.09
C GLY A 283 -8.62 -9.32 -2.64
N THR A 284 -8.37 -10.61 -2.42
CA THR A 284 -8.08 -11.16 -1.09
C THR A 284 -6.67 -11.75 -1.05
N TYR A 285 -5.94 -11.50 0.03
CA TYR A 285 -4.55 -11.90 0.20
C TYR A 285 -4.31 -12.33 1.65
N VAL A 286 -4.51 -13.62 1.94
CA VAL A 286 -4.54 -14.15 3.32
C VAL A 286 -3.48 -15.22 3.50
N THR A 287 -2.37 -14.95 4.18
CA THR A 287 -1.23 -15.89 4.24
C THR A 287 -1.57 -17.24 4.85
N ASP A 288 -2.21 -17.24 6.02
CA ASP A 288 -2.34 -18.43 6.87
C ASP A 288 -3.59 -19.26 6.55
N GLY A 289 -4.54 -18.70 5.79
CA GLY A 289 -5.77 -19.36 5.38
C GLY A 289 -7.01 -18.96 6.19
N TRP A 290 -8.01 -19.83 6.14
CA TRP A 290 -9.38 -19.60 6.55
C TRP A 290 -9.80 -20.61 7.62
N THR A 291 -10.75 -20.23 8.48
CA THR A 291 -11.28 -21.10 9.55
C THR A 291 -12.74 -20.75 9.84
N GLY A 292 -13.40 -21.53 10.71
CA GLY A 292 -14.79 -21.32 11.09
C GLY A 292 -15.77 -22.27 10.39
N THR A 293 -17.06 -22.10 10.64
CA THR A 293 -18.10 -23.04 10.18
C THR A 293 -18.51 -22.84 8.72
N SER A 294 -18.09 -21.74 8.11
CA SER A 294 -18.39 -21.39 6.71
C SER A 294 -17.16 -21.56 5.82
N VAL A 295 -16.28 -22.50 6.21
CA VAL A 295 -15.05 -22.87 5.52
C VAL A 295 -14.99 -24.39 5.47
N ASP A 296 -14.83 -24.94 4.26
CA ASP A 296 -14.60 -26.37 4.09
C ASP A 296 -13.12 -26.67 4.37
N ASP A 297 -12.84 -27.61 5.27
CA ASP A 297 -11.48 -28.03 5.59
C ASP A 297 -10.93 -28.95 4.49
N ASP A 298 -10.01 -28.41 3.69
CA ASP A 298 -9.30 -29.11 2.62
C ASP A 298 -8.01 -29.80 3.11
N GLY A 299 -7.70 -29.70 4.40
CA GLY A 299 -6.42 -30.13 4.99
C GLY A 299 -5.26 -29.16 4.73
N GLY A 300 -5.55 -27.96 4.21
CA GLY A 300 -4.60 -26.94 3.81
C GLY A 300 -4.92 -25.58 4.42
N ARG A 301 -5.33 -24.63 3.56
CA ARG A 301 -5.63 -23.24 3.96
C ARG A 301 -7.13 -22.98 4.07
N GLY A 302 -7.98 -24.00 3.91
CA GLY A 302 -9.43 -23.91 3.99
C GLY A 302 -10.07 -23.24 2.77
N ASP A 303 -11.23 -23.74 2.37
CA ASP A 303 -12.00 -23.24 1.22
C ASP A 303 -13.22 -22.46 1.75
N PRO A 304 -13.18 -21.11 1.80
CA PRO A 304 -14.29 -20.33 2.30
C PRO A 304 -15.47 -20.32 1.32
N THR A 305 -16.70 -20.45 1.83
CA THR A 305 -17.89 -20.60 0.97
C THR A 305 -18.53 -19.28 0.53
N HIS A 306 -18.24 -18.17 1.22
CA HIS A 306 -18.87 -16.85 0.99
C HIS A 306 -17.81 -15.75 0.81
N VAL A 307 -16.83 -16.01 -0.07
CA VAL A 307 -15.81 -15.05 -0.48
C VAL A 307 -15.91 -14.84 -1.98
N TRP A 308 -16.22 -13.61 -2.39
CA TRP A 308 -16.30 -13.19 -3.79
C TRP A 308 -15.30 -12.08 -4.07
N SER A 309 -14.25 -12.43 -4.81
CA SER A 309 -13.17 -11.51 -5.16
C SER A 309 -12.58 -11.83 -6.52
N ASP A 310 -12.07 -10.80 -7.20
CA ASP A 310 -11.53 -10.86 -8.55
C ASP A 310 -10.34 -11.85 -8.66
N ASN A 311 -9.61 -12.11 -7.57
CA ASN A 311 -8.50 -13.08 -7.53
C ASN A 311 -8.84 -14.38 -6.77
N GLY A 312 -10.11 -14.63 -6.47
CA GLY A 312 -10.54 -15.73 -5.60
C GLY A 312 -10.13 -15.53 -4.15
N TRP A 313 -9.79 -16.61 -3.45
CA TRP A 313 -9.47 -16.61 -2.01
C TRP A 313 -8.08 -17.18 -1.65
N ASP A 314 -7.39 -17.82 -2.59
CA ASP A 314 -6.16 -18.58 -2.31
C ASP A 314 -4.87 -17.76 -2.43
N SER A 315 -4.96 -16.49 -2.85
CA SER A 315 -3.78 -15.63 -2.93
C SER A 315 -3.20 -15.36 -1.53
N LYS A 316 -1.87 -15.37 -1.41
CA LYS A 316 -1.15 -15.03 -0.16
C LYS A 316 -0.88 -13.54 -0.10
N TYR A 317 -0.51 -13.04 1.08
CA TYR A 317 -0.11 -11.66 1.29
C TYR A 317 0.92 -11.18 0.25
N ASP A 318 0.58 -10.09 -0.45
CA ASP A 318 1.27 -9.61 -1.66
C ASP A 318 2.34 -8.54 -1.40
N LEU A 319 2.40 -7.97 -0.19
CA LEU A 319 3.24 -6.78 0.10
C LEU A 319 4.53 -7.09 0.86
N GLY A 320 4.79 -8.36 1.20
CA GLY A 320 5.99 -8.77 1.95
C GLY A 320 6.21 -7.96 3.25
N ASN A 321 7.34 -7.25 3.34
CA ASN A 321 7.69 -6.38 4.48
C ASN A 321 7.60 -4.88 4.17
N LYS A 322 7.01 -4.49 3.02
CA LYS A 322 6.98 -3.10 2.56
C LYS A 322 6.09 -2.19 3.44
N VAL A 323 5.10 -2.79 4.11
CA VAL A 323 4.16 -2.07 4.97
C VAL A 323 4.38 -2.48 6.42
N SER A 324 4.57 -1.48 7.28
CA SER A 324 4.63 -1.59 8.74
C SER A 324 3.53 -0.76 9.40
N PHE A 325 3.22 -1.06 10.66
CA PHE A 325 2.34 -0.22 11.45
C PHE A 325 3.10 1.06 11.84
N PRO A 326 2.57 2.25 11.55
CA PRO A 326 3.27 3.49 11.84
C PRO A 326 3.27 3.74 13.35
N LEU A 327 4.45 3.95 13.94
CA LEU A 327 4.59 4.23 15.37
C LEU A 327 4.89 5.71 15.62
N LEU A 328 4.34 6.31 16.67
CA LEU A 328 4.63 7.71 17.03
C LEU A 328 6.12 7.93 17.38
N THR A 329 6.84 6.85 17.70
CA THR A 329 8.27 6.83 18.00
C THR A 329 9.15 6.59 16.77
N GLU A 330 8.58 6.32 15.60
CA GLU A 330 9.35 6.21 14.36
C GLU A 330 9.74 7.60 13.83
N PRO A 331 10.82 7.70 13.03
CA PRO A 331 11.22 8.96 12.42
C PRO A 331 10.06 9.64 11.69
N TYR A 332 9.85 10.93 11.96
CA TYR A 332 8.92 11.74 11.21
C TYR A 332 9.34 11.76 9.73
N ARG A 333 8.35 11.55 8.87
CA ARG A 333 8.50 11.66 7.44
C ARG A 333 7.51 12.69 6.92
N GLU A 334 8.04 13.70 6.25
CA GLU A 334 7.21 14.73 5.63
C GLU A 334 6.39 14.14 4.47
N VAL A 335 5.12 14.51 4.41
CA VAL A 335 4.09 13.83 3.60
C VAL A 335 4.31 14.01 2.09
N TYR A 336 4.79 15.16 1.63
CA TYR A 336 4.90 15.48 0.20
C TYR A 336 6.27 15.17 -0.40
N THR A 337 7.32 15.18 0.41
CA THR A 337 8.73 15.11 0.02
C THR A 337 9.42 13.87 0.56
N GLY A 338 8.87 13.22 1.58
CA GLY A 338 9.49 12.05 2.21
C GLY A 338 10.71 12.37 3.07
N ASN A 339 11.02 13.66 3.26
CA ASN A 339 12.18 14.10 4.02
C ASN A 339 12.05 13.76 5.51
N MET A 340 13.19 13.42 6.11
CA MET A 340 13.34 13.23 7.54
C MET A 340 14.28 14.29 8.11
N TYR A 341 13.89 14.91 9.22
CA TYR A 341 14.63 16.01 9.82
C TYR A 341 15.43 15.56 11.05
N ASP A 342 16.65 16.07 11.18
CA ASP A 342 17.46 15.85 12.38
C ASP A 342 16.99 16.74 13.53
N ASN A 343 16.89 16.17 14.72
CA ASN A 343 16.67 16.89 15.96
C ASN A 343 18.01 17.47 16.43
N PRO A 344 18.17 18.82 16.44
CA PRO A 344 19.42 19.46 16.83
C PRO A 344 19.76 19.26 18.32
N ALA A 345 18.78 18.91 19.16
CA ALA A 345 18.99 18.69 20.59
C ALA A 345 19.57 17.29 20.89
N THR A 346 19.20 16.27 20.11
CA THR A 346 19.63 14.87 20.36
C THR A 346 20.64 14.36 19.33
N GLY A 347 20.73 14.98 18.15
CA GLY A 347 21.55 14.52 17.03
C GLY A 347 20.98 13.29 16.29
N THR A 348 19.74 12.89 16.59
CA THR A 348 19.01 11.81 15.92
C THR A 348 17.88 12.38 15.07
N LYS A 349 17.28 11.59 14.16
CA LYS A 349 16.05 12.02 13.47
C LYS A 349 14.95 12.29 14.49
N TYR A 350 14.15 13.33 14.27
CA TYR A 350 12.93 13.55 15.03
C TYR A 350 12.01 12.34 14.88
N THR A 351 11.46 11.86 15.98
CA THR A 351 10.28 10.97 15.92
C THR A 351 9.04 11.75 15.48
N HIS A 352 7.99 11.07 15.01
CA HIS A 352 6.72 11.71 14.65
C HIS A 352 6.17 12.54 15.83
N PHE A 353 6.24 11.98 17.03
CA PHE A 353 5.80 12.65 18.24
C PHE A 353 6.60 13.91 18.56
N GLU A 354 7.93 13.83 18.53
CA GLU A 354 8.79 14.99 18.81
C GLU A 354 8.65 16.08 17.75
N TYR A 355 8.57 15.71 16.47
CA TYR A 355 8.39 16.68 15.39
C TYR A 355 7.04 17.39 15.53
N PHE A 356 5.98 16.64 15.86
CA PHE A 356 4.66 17.22 16.10
C PHE A 356 4.70 18.20 17.29
N GLU A 357 5.33 17.83 18.40
CA GLU A 357 5.40 18.65 19.62
C GLU A 357 6.32 19.87 19.50
N GLN A 358 7.44 19.75 18.79
CA GLN A 358 8.50 20.77 18.81
C GLN A 358 8.52 21.66 17.57
N VAL A 359 7.93 21.20 16.46
CA VAL A 359 8.01 21.89 15.17
C VAL A 359 6.63 22.25 14.62
N LEU A 360 5.65 21.33 14.68
CA LEU A 360 4.35 21.55 14.05
C LEU A 360 3.33 22.24 14.95
N ALA A 361 3.10 21.71 16.15
CA ALA A 361 2.06 22.21 17.04
C ALA A 361 2.50 23.47 17.78
N GLY A 362 1.52 24.32 18.10
CA GLY A 362 1.71 25.43 19.03
C GLY A 362 1.88 24.96 20.49
N THR A 363 1.50 25.84 21.42
CA THR A 363 1.49 25.48 22.85
C THR A 363 0.57 24.27 23.06
N PRO A 364 0.95 23.23 23.84
CA PRO A 364 0.07 22.10 24.13
C PRO A 364 -1.04 22.45 25.12
N TYR A 365 -2.20 21.80 25.01
CA TYR A 365 -3.24 21.89 26.04
C TYR A 365 -2.78 21.16 27.30
N ALA A 366 -2.75 21.86 28.43
CA ALA A 366 -2.25 21.33 29.69
C ALA A 366 -3.30 20.39 30.33
N GLY A 367 -2.97 19.10 30.45
CA GLY A 367 -3.84 18.10 31.06
C GLY A 367 -4.94 17.61 30.12
N ASN A 368 -6.09 17.26 30.70
CA ASN A 368 -7.18 16.63 29.98
C ASN A 368 -8.07 17.66 29.28
N MET A 369 -8.35 17.46 28.00
CA MET A 369 -9.27 18.26 27.22
C MET A 369 -10.65 17.61 27.20
N THR A 370 -11.70 18.35 27.56
CA THR A 370 -13.09 17.87 27.46
C THR A 370 -13.93 18.87 26.68
N ILE A 371 -14.55 18.39 25.60
CA ILE A 371 -15.50 19.15 24.78
C ILE A 371 -16.86 18.48 24.96
N ARG A 372 -17.83 19.22 25.50
CA ARG A 372 -19.19 18.71 25.69
C ARG A 372 -20.15 19.38 24.74
N ALA A 373 -21.05 18.60 24.13
CA ALA A 373 -22.02 19.13 23.17
C ALA A 373 -22.94 20.24 23.74
N ASN A 374 -23.05 20.39 25.06
CA ASN A 374 -23.86 21.43 25.71
C ASN A 374 -23.05 22.59 26.34
N GLN A 375 -21.73 22.65 26.11
CA GLN A 375 -20.87 23.65 26.73
C GLN A 375 -19.90 24.24 25.71
N ASN A 376 -19.86 25.57 25.60
CA ASN A 376 -18.86 26.24 24.78
C ASN A 376 -17.44 25.86 25.21
N PHE A 377 -16.57 25.64 24.23
CA PHE A 377 -15.16 25.35 24.44
C PHE A 377 -14.32 26.20 23.49
N TYR A 378 -13.20 26.75 23.97
CA TYR A 378 -12.25 27.43 23.12
C TYR A 378 -10.83 27.21 23.59
N TYR A 379 -9.97 26.86 22.65
CA TYR A 379 -8.55 26.73 22.86
C TYR A 379 -7.80 27.16 21.60
N ASN A 380 -6.75 27.96 21.78
CA ASN A 380 -5.89 28.45 20.71
C ASN A 380 -4.43 28.10 21.05
N ALA A 381 -3.84 27.13 20.36
CA ALA A 381 -2.49 26.66 20.65
C ALA A 381 -1.42 27.69 20.22
N THR A 382 -1.67 28.47 19.16
CA THR A 382 -0.75 29.52 18.71
C THR A 382 -0.73 30.71 19.66
N ARG A 383 -1.90 31.09 20.20
CA ARG A 383 -2.10 32.23 21.09
C ARG A 383 -2.88 31.80 22.35
N PRO A 384 -2.27 31.04 23.26
CA PRO A 384 -2.96 30.39 24.39
C PRO A 384 -3.53 31.36 25.43
N THR A 385 -3.08 32.61 25.45
CA THR A 385 -3.62 33.66 26.31
C THR A 385 -4.86 34.34 25.73
N GLU A 386 -5.17 34.12 24.44
CA GLU A 386 -6.39 34.62 23.81
C GLU A 386 -7.56 33.70 24.16
N VAL A 387 -8.52 34.24 24.92
CA VAL A 387 -9.69 33.50 25.40
C VAL A 387 -10.97 33.88 24.66
N ASN A 388 -10.94 34.90 23.80
CA ASN A 388 -12.08 35.30 22.99
C ASN A 388 -12.04 34.61 21.62
N PRO A 389 -12.93 33.64 21.35
CA PRO A 389 -12.95 32.95 20.07
C PRO A 389 -13.21 33.88 18.88
N ALA A 390 -13.83 35.05 19.07
CA ALA A 390 -14.05 36.00 17.98
C ALA A 390 -12.76 36.63 17.43
N LEU A 391 -11.65 36.54 18.17
CA LEU A 391 -10.36 37.10 17.79
C LEU A 391 -9.42 36.08 17.13
N ARG A 392 -9.87 34.85 16.89
CA ARG A 392 -9.12 33.80 16.18
C ARG A 392 -8.72 34.25 14.77
N GLN A 393 -7.54 33.82 14.33
CA GLN A 393 -6.99 34.12 13.01
C GLN A 393 -6.93 32.86 12.15
N ALA A 394 -6.90 33.02 10.83
CA ALA A 394 -6.79 31.90 9.90
C ALA A 394 -5.45 31.13 10.01
N THR A 395 -4.43 31.77 10.58
CA THR A 395 -3.10 31.20 10.84
C THR A 395 -2.98 30.57 12.22
N ASP A 396 -4.00 30.67 13.08
CA ASP A 396 -3.95 30.05 14.40
C ASP A 396 -4.31 28.57 14.34
N ASP A 397 -3.64 27.77 15.15
CA ASP A 397 -4.07 26.43 15.51
C ASP A 397 -5.09 26.55 16.65
N TYR A 398 -6.33 26.13 16.43
CA TYR A 398 -7.37 26.24 17.45
C TYR A 398 -8.47 25.19 17.35
N ILE A 399 -9.18 25.02 18.47
CA ILE A 399 -10.48 24.35 18.54
C ILE A 399 -11.46 25.31 19.21
N TYR A 400 -12.57 25.59 18.54
CA TYR A 400 -13.67 26.40 19.06
C TYR A 400 -14.99 25.65 18.88
N PHE A 401 -15.67 25.32 19.97
CA PHE A 401 -17.01 24.77 19.94
C PHE A 401 -18.02 25.77 20.49
N ASP A 402 -19.06 26.03 19.70
CA ASP A 402 -20.23 26.82 20.06
C ASP A 402 -21.43 25.91 20.28
N ALA A 403 -21.80 25.73 21.55
CA ALA A 403 -22.92 24.88 21.96
C ALA A 403 -24.27 25.46 21.54
N ALA A 404 -24.38 26.76 21.27
CA ALA A 404 -25.63 27.35 20.81
C ALA A 404 -25.97 26.93 19.37
N SER A 405 -24.95 26.71 18.54
CA SER A 405 -25.10 26.31 17.14
C SER A 405 -24.71 24.86 16.86
N ASN A 406 -24.21 24.13 17.86
CA ASN A 406 -23.60 22.80 17.74
C ASN A 406 -22.48 22.75 16.69
N ARG A 407 -21.73 23.85 16.54
CA ARG A 407 -20.65 23.98 15.56
C ARG A 407 -19.30 23.97 16.24
N MET A 408 -18.44 23.06 15.81
CA MET A 408 -17.02 23.06 16.14
C MET A 408 -16.22 23.59 14.95
N TYR A 409 -15.30 24.50 15.21
CA TYR A 409 -14.34 25.01 14.25
C TYR A 409 -12.96 24.52 14.67
N ILE A 410 -12.24 23.90 13.73
CA ILE A 410 -10.92 23.35 13.97
C ILE A 410 -9.97 23.85 12.91
N ASN A 411 -8.78 24.27 13.32
CA ASN A 411 -7.70 24.60 12.41
C ASN A 411 -6.37 24.10 12.95
N GLY A 412 -5.55 23.52 12.07
CA GLY A 412 -4.13 23.27 12.30
C GLY A 412 -3.79 22.12 13.25
N GLN A 413 -2.64 22.21 13.90
CA GLN A 413 -2.07 21.13 14.71
C GLN A 413 -2.28 21.38 16.22
N ILE A 414 -2.99 20.46 16.88
CA ILE A 414 -3.34 20.59 18.30
C ILE A 414 -2.74 19.42 19.09
N GLN A 415 -2.03 19.74 20.16
CA GLN A 415 -1.50 18.74 21.08
C GLN A 415 -2.25 18.79 22.42
N VAL A 416 -2.59 17.63 22.96
CA VAL A 416 -3.21 17.46 24.30
C VAL A 416 -2.25 16.68 25.19
N ASN A 417 -1.76 17.32 26.25
CA ASN A 417 -0.85 16.72 27.24
C ASN A 417 -1.63 16.00 28.36
N GLY A 418 -2.52 15.10 27.96
CA GLY A 418 -3.45 14.36 28.81
C GLY A 418 -4.40 13.53 27.96
N ASP A 419 -5.59 13.28 28.48
CA ASP A 419 -6.68 12.59 27.78
C ASP A 419 -7.58 13.58 27.01
N LEU A 420 -8.23 13.12 25.94
CA LEU A 420 -9.27 13.86 25.21
C LEU A 420 -10.64 13.20 25.38
N ALA A 421 -11.65 13.97 25.75
CA ALA A 421 -13.03 13.50 25.78
C ALA A 421 -13.93 14.42 24.94
N ILE A 422 -14.62 13.87 23.95
CA ILE A 422 -15.71 14.53 23.24
C ILE A 422 -17.00 13.86 23.69
N ASP A 423 -17.64 14.48 24.66
CA ASP A 423 -18.75 13.89 25.39
C ASP A 423 -20.09 14.51 24.99
N ARG A 424 -21.14 13.72 25.20
CA ARG A 424 -22.50 14.23 25.15
C ARG A 424 -22.71 15.29 26.23
N GLY A 425 -23.67 16.16 25.99
CA GLY A 425 -24.19 17.07 27.01
C GLY A 425 -25.25 16.42 27.88
N GLY A 426 -26.26 17.21 28.26
CA GLY A 426 -27.46 16.72 28.95
C GLY A 426 -28.54 16.30 27.94
N GLY A 427 -29.43 15.40 28.35
CA GLY A 427 -30.59 15.03 27.52
C GLY A 427 -30.21 14.50 26.14
N ASN A 428 -30.63 15.21 25.08
CA ASN A 428 -30.43 14.85 23.68
C ASN A 428 -29.24 15.58 23.01
N ASP A 429 -28.40 16.28 23.78
CA ASP A 429 -27.23 17.01 23.27
C ASP A 429 -26.13 16.01 22.88
N LYS A 430 -26.27 15.42 21.69
CA LYS A 430 -25.43 14.31 21.21
C LYS A 430 -24.76 14.57 19.86
N THR A 431 -24.78 15.79 19.35
CA THR A 431 -24.29 16.08 17.99
C THR A 431 -23.38 17.29 17.96
N ILE A 432 -22.21 17.13 17.37
CA ILE A 432 -21.26 18.20 17.04
C ILE A 432 -21.01 18.15 15.53
N SER A 433 -21.20 19.28 14.86
CA SER A 433 -20.82 19.45 13.45
C SER A 433 -19.52 20.23 13.36
N TYR A 434 -18.45 19.63 12.86
CA TYR A 434 -17.15 20.27 12.72
C TYR A 434 -16.96 20.90 11.34
N SER A 435 -16.26 22.03 11.31
CA SER A 435 -15.80 22.71 10.11
C SER A 435 -14.34 23.10 10.25
N GLY A 436 -13.59 23.01 9.15
CA GLY A 436 -12.15 23.17 9.12
C GLY A 436 -11.39 21.85 9.26
N ARG A 437 -10.06 21.95 9.33
CA ARG A 437 -9.13 20.83 9.18
C ARG A 437 -8.16 20.85 10.35
N GLY A 438 -8.02 19.73 11.05
CA GLY A 438 -7.05 19.63 12.13
C GLY A 438 -6.49 18.24 12.33
N ALA A 439 -5.24 18.20 12.77
CA ALA A 439 -4.57 17.02 13.29
C ALA A 439 -4.42 17.19 14.80
N ILE A 440 -5.01 16.29 15.58
CA ILE A 440 -5.01 16.34 17.05
C ILE A 440 -4.16 15.19 17.57
N LEU A 441 -3.08 15.48 18.26
CA LEU A 441 -2.23 14.50 18.94
C LEU A 441 -2.52 14.48 20.44
N VAL A 442 -2.99 13.35 20.95
CA VAL A 442 -3.32 13.13 22.35
C VAL A 442 -2.27 12.21 22.97
N LYS A 443 -1.57 12.66 24.02
CA LYS A 443 -0.55 11.82 24.70
C LYS A 443 -1.17 10.65 25.45
N GLY A 444 -2.34 10.87 26.06
CA GLY A 444 -3.08 9.86 26.82
C GLY A 444 -4.06 9.05 25.95
N ASN A 445 -5.25 8.84 26.48
CA ASN A 445 -6.36 8.16 25.81
C ASN A 445 -7.36 9.17 25.25
N ALA A 446 -8.25 8.70 24.37
CA ALA A 446 -9.37 9.49 23.88
C ALA A 446 -10.72 8.76 24.02
N SER A 447 -11.79 9.51 24.25
CA SER A 447 -13.18 9.02 24.20
C SER A 447 -14.03 9.89 23.29
N LEU A 448 -14.80 9.26 22.40
CA LEU A 448 -15.79 9.90 21.53
C LEU A 448 -17.16 9.32 21.84
N ASP A 449 -18.00 10.11 22.51
CA ASP A 449 -19.34 9.73 22.99
C ASP A 449 -20.46 10.64 22.43
N THR A 450 -20.20 11.25 21.26
CA THR A 450 -21.07 12.21 20.56
C THR A 450 -20.98 11.99 19.05
N ASP A 451 -22.08 12.20 18.33
CA ASP A 451 -22.07 12.23 16.87
C ASP A 451 -21.16 13.36 16.38
N LEU A 452 -20.27 13.05 15.44
CA LEU A 452 -19.27 13.97 14.90
C LEU A 452 -19.39 14.02 13.38
N TYR A 453 -20.05 15.06 12.86
CA TYR A 453 -20.29 15.23 11.42
C TYR A 453 -19.44 16.35 10.84
N SER A 454 -19.02 16.21 9.58
CA SER A 454 -18.45 17.32 8.82
C SER A 454 -19.53 18.27 8.32
N MET A 455 -19.22 19.57 8.26
CA MET A 455 -20.07 20.58 7.65
C MET A 455 -19.22 21.71 7.09
N ASN A 456 -19.56 22.19 5.90
CA ASN A 456 -18.87 23.32 5.28
C ASN A 456 -19.12 24.61 6.07
N ALA A 457 -18.20 25.57 5.94
CA ALA A 457 -18.28 26.84 6.67
C ALA A 457 -19.60 27.60 6.40
N ASN A 458 -20.16 27.48 5.19
CA ASN A 458 -21.45 28.05 4.79
C ASN A 458 -22.68 27.29 5.33
N GLY A 459 -22.48 26.17 6.03
CA GLY A 459 -23.54 25.33 6.60
C GLY A 459 -24.05 24.20 5.69
N THR A 460 -23.52 24.03 4.47
CA THR A 460 -23.88 22.89 3.63
C THR A 460 -23.14 21.62 4.06
N THR A 461 -23.72 20.46 3.77
CA THR A 461 -23.17 19.15 4.12
C THR A 461 -22.54 18.44 2.94
N ALA A 462 -22.98 18.74 1.72
CA ALA A 462 -22.51 18.10 0.49
C ALA A 462 -20.98 18.21 0.34
N ASN A 463 -20.32 17.07 0.08
CA ASN A 463 -18.86 16.97 -0.09
C ASN A 463 -18.06 17.73 1.00
N SER A 464 -18.52 17.65 2.26
CA SER A 464 -17.89 18.35 3.37
C SER A 464 -16.67 17.61 3.92
N PHE A 465 -16.58 16.28 3.78
CA PHE A 465 -15.44 15.46 4.22
C PHE A 465 -14.92 14.65 3.04
N PRO A 466 -13.59 14.44 2.85
CA PRO A 466 -12.48 14.94 3.65
C PRO A 466 -11.83 16.23 3.08
N VAL A 467 -12.27 16.68 1.89
CA VAL A 467 -11.63 17.77 1.13
C VAL A 467 -11.72 19.11 1.87
N ASN A 468 -12.91 19.49 2.32
CA ASN A 468 -13.12 20.80 2.94
C ASN A 468 -12.88 20.78 4.45
N ASN A 469 -13.28 19.70 5.11
CA ASN A 469 -13.22 19.57 6.56
C ASN A 469 -12.64 18.21 6.92
N PHE A 470 -11.75 18.17 7.92
CA PHE A 470 -11.09 16.94 8.35
C PHE A 470 -10.88 16.95 9.85
N PHE A 471 -11.43 15.94 10.54
CA PHE A 471 -11.14 15.66 11.94
C PHE A 471 -10.14 14.52 12.04
N GLY A 472 -8.87 14.86 12.27
CA GLY A 472 -7.78 13.90 12.44
C GLY A 472 -7.45 13.74 13.91
N LEU A 473 -7.51 12.51 14.42
CA LEU A 473 -7.21 12.19 15.81
C LEU A 473 -6.13 11.11 15.88
N MET A 474 -5.02 11.41 16.55
CA MET A 474 -3.95 10.48 16.85
C MET A 474 -3.80 10.35 18.37
N VAL A 475 -3.86 9.12 18.86
CA VAL A 475 -3.86 8.83 20.30
C VAL A 475 -2.67 7.94 20.63
N GLY A 476 -1.84 8.37 21.59
CA GLY A 476 -0.71 7.56 22.08
C GLY A 476 -1.17 6.32 22.86
N GLY A 477 -2.30 6.41 23.55
CA GLY A 477 -2.96 5.30 24.24
C GLY A 477 -4.10 4.67 23.43
N ASN A 478 -5.25 4.52 24.07
CA ASN A 478 -6.45 3.90 23.53
C ASN A 478 -7.50 4.93 23.11
N LEU A 479 -8.29 4.59 22.10
CA LEU A 479 -9.47 5.34 21.69
C LEU A 479 -10.73 4.51 21.97
N THR A 480 -11.66 5.07 22.73
CA THR A 480 -12.97 4.46 22.98
C THR A 480 -14.06 5.25 22.28
N VAL A 481 -14.97 4.54 21.61
CA VAL A 481 -16.05 5.12 20.82
C VAL A 481 -17.39 4.52 21.24
N GLY A 482 -18.40 5.37 21.41
CA GLY A 482 -19.79 4.93 21.54
C GLY A 482 -20.07 4.16 22.83
N THR A 483 -19.48 4.56 23.95
CA THR A 483 -19.72 3.95 25.27
C THR A 483 -21.18 4.11 25.68
N ASN A 484 -21.74 5.29 25.41
CA ASN A 484 -23.04 5.72 25.94
C ASN A 484 -24.21 5.60 24.94
N SER A 485 -23.93 5.52 23.64
CA SER A 485 -24.95 5.46 22.57
C SER A 485 -24.38 4.95 21.25
N GLN A 486 -25.27 4.60 20.33
CA GLN A 486 -24.94 4.49 18.90
C GLN A 486 -24.53 5.87 18.39
N LEU A 487 -23.40 5.94 17.68
CA LEU A 487 -22.84 7.19 17.17
C LEU A 487 -22.68 7.17 15.65
N LYS A 488 -22.55 8.35 15.06
CA LYS A 488 -22.07 8.57 13.71
C LYS A 488 -20.83 9.44 13.76
N LEU A 489 -19.70 8.94 13.28
CA LEU A 489 -18.42 9.64 13.27
C LEU A 489 -17.91 9.83 11.85
N MET A 490 -17.27 10.97 11.60
CA MET A 490 -16.55 11.25 10.36
C MET A 490 -15.15 11.73 10.70
N GLY A 491 -14.11 11.09 10.15
CA GLY A 491 -12.73 11.46 10.45
C GLY A 491 -11.69 10.37 10.17
N GLY A 492 -10.42 10.70 10.42
CA GLY A 492 -9.32 9.75 10.43
C GLY A 492 -8.85 9.52 11.87
N PHE A 493 -8.92 8.28 12.34
CA PHE A 493 -8.65 7.96 13.75
C PHE A 493 -7.51 6.94 13.86
N TYR A 494 -6.45 7.35 14.55
CA TYR A 494 -5.30 6.53 14.89
C TYR A 494 -5.20 6.36 16.41
N ALA A 495 -4.98 5.13 16.86
CA ALA A 495 -4.60 4.84 18.24
C ALA A 495 -3.47 3.82 18.28
N GLN A 496 -2.34 4.18 18.88
CA GLN A 496 -1.20 3.28 18.98
C GLN A 496 -1.50 2.04 19.85
N GLY A 497 -2.37 2.19 20.85
CA GLY A 497 -2.87 1.09 21.68
C GLY A 497 -4.02 0.33 21.01
N ARG A 498 -5.24 0.62 21.43
CA ARG A 498 -6.47 -0.07 20.99
C ARG A 498 -7.56 0.92 20.61
N ILE A 499 -8.33 0.58 19.57
CA ILE A 499 -9.64 1.20 19.31
C ILE A 499 -10.75 0.28 19.82
N THR A 500 -11.66 0.81 20.62
CA THR A 500 -12.83 0.08 21.14
C THR A 500 -14.12 0.74 20.68
N SER A 501 -15.04 -0.02 20.07
CA SER A 501 -16.40 0.43 19.76
C SER A 501 -17.40 -0.36 20.60
N ALA A 502 -18.08 0.29 21.54
CA ALA A 502 -18.93 -0.42 22.50
C ALA A 502 -20.38 -0.67 22.00
N LYS A 503 -20.82 0.03 20.96
CA LYS A 503 -22.19 0.04 20.41
C LYS A 503 -22.17 0.00 18.88
N GLN A 504 -23.35 -0.07 18.26
CA GLN A 504 -23.51 0.06 16.80
C GLN A 504 -23.19 1.50 16.39
N THR A 505 -21.92 1.78 16.15
CA THR A 505 -21.41 3.07 15.67
C THR A 505 -21.18 2.97 14.18
N ILE A 506 -21.56 4.00 13.43
CA ILE A 506 -21.21 4.16 12.02
C ILE A 506 -20.04 5.12 11.92
N VAL A 507 -19.00 4.73 11.20
CA VAL A 507 -17.79 5.54 11.00
C VAL A 507 -17.58 5.75 9.50
N MET A 508 -17.52 7.00 9.07
CA MET A 508 -17.06 7.39 7.74
C MET A 508 -15.60 7.83 7.81
N GLY A 509 -14.70 7.03 7.24
CA GLY A 509 -13.26 7.30 7.19
C GLY A 509 -12.44 6.06 7.51
N THR A 510 -11.40 6.23 8.32
CA THR A 510 -10.41 5.17 8.56
C THR A 510 -10.08 5.03 10.03
N PHE A 511 -10.00 3.78 10.46
CA PHE A 511 -9.46 3.36 11.74
C PHE A 511 -8.08 2.71 11.58
N VAL A 512 -7.09 3.23 12.31
CA VAL A 512 -5.72 2.70 12.36
C VAL A 512 -5.37 2.38 13.80
N SER A 513 -5.11 1.12 14.14
CA SER A 513 -4.72 0.76 15.50
C SER A 513 -3.91 -0.52 15.59
N THR A 514 -3.18 -0.72 16.69
CA THR A 514 -2.51 -2.01 16.93
C THR A 514 -3.53 -3.13 17.13
N TYR A 515 -4.68 -2.83 17.75
CA TYR A 515 -5.72 -3.80 18.06
C TYR A 515 -7.12 -3.16 18.10
N PHE A 516 -8.13 -3.95 17.75
CA PHE A 516 -9.53 -3.54 17.67
C PHE A 516 -10.41 -4.42 18.56
N ASP A 517 -11.27 -3.77 19.34
CA ASP A 517 -12.28 -4.41 20.18
C ASP A 517 -13.66 -3.83 19.87
N MET A 518 -14.40 -4.53 19.01
CA MET A 518 -15.73 -4.12 18.52
C MET A 518 -16.86 -4.53 19.48
N GLY A 519 -16.51 -5.12 20.63
CA GLY A 519 -17.46 -5.49 21.66
C GLY A 519 -18.48 -6.53 21.17
N THR A 520 -19.72 -6.41 21.65
CA THR A 520 -20.81 -7.36 21.34
C THR A 520 -21.76 -6.87 20.25
N ASN A 521 -21.62 -5.63 19.81
CA ASN A 521 -22.47 -5.02 18.79
C ASN A 521 -21.71 -5.01 17.46
N VAL A 522 -22.43 -4.82 16.35
CA VAL A 522 -21.81 -4.74 15.01
C VAL A 522 -21.73 -3.26 14.61
N PRO A 523 -20.58 -2.58 14.76
CA PRO A 523 -20.37 -1.27 14.16
C PRO A 523 -20.18 -1.39 12.64
N GLU A 524 -20.41 -0.29 11.93
CA GLU A 524 -20.25 -0.17 10.50
C GLU A 524 -19.14 0.83 10.20
N ILE A 525 -18.17 0.46 9.36
CA ILE A 525 -17.04 1.32 9.01
C ILE A 525 -16.98 1.44 7.49
N TYR A 526 -17.13 2.66 6.99
CA TYR A 526 -17.13 3.01 5.58
C TYR A 526 -15.85 3.77 5.25
N GLN A 527 -14.99 3.16 4.45
CA GLN A 527 -13.80 3.82 3.89
C GLN A 527 -14.22 5.01 3.04
N VAL A 528 -13.48 6.11 3.14
CA VAL A 528 -13.62 7.25 2.22
C VAL A 528 -12.37 7.32 1.33
N PRO A 529 -12.44 6.96 0.03
CA PRO A 529 -11.25 6.85 -0.84
C PRO A 529 -10.36 8.09 -0.84
N GLU A 530 -10.97 9.29 -0.88
CA GLU A 530 -10.26 10.57 -0.89
C GLU A 530 -9.57 10.94 0.44
N LEU A 531 -9.76 10.16 1.51
CA LEU A 531 -9.24 10.49 2.84
C LEU A 531 -7.72 10.61 2.85
N ALA A 532 -7.01 9.64 2.26
CA ALA A 532 -5.56 9.60 2.23
C ALA A 532 -4.95 10.81 1.48
N ASN A 533 -5.60 11.27 0.41
CA ASN A 533 -5.18 12.42 -0.37
C ASN A 533 -5.39 13.76 0.35
N ASN A 534 -6.21 13.76 1.41
CA ASN A 534 -6.67 14.96 2.09
C ASN A 534 -6.31 14.95 3.58
N LEU A 535 -5.25 14.26 3.99
CA LEU A 535 -4.78 14.27 5.38
C LEU A 535 -4.31 15.68 5.79
N PRO A 536 -4.68 16.19 6.98
CA PRO A 536 -4.08 17.39 7.50
C PRO A 536 -2.60 17.16 7.83
N LEU A 537 -1.78 18.21 7.68
CA LEU A 537 -0.37 18.18 8.04
C LEU A 537 -0.21 17.71 9.49
N GLY A 538 0.71 16.79 9.72
CA GLY A 538 1.01 16.20 11.03
C GLY A 538 0.31 14.87 11.31
N MET A 539 -0.62 14.41 10.47
CA MET A 539 -1.15 13.04 10.59
C MET A 539 -0.03 12.01 10.36
N ILE A 540 0.01 11.00 11.23
CA ILE A 540 0.99 9.91 11.17
C ILE A 540 0.76 9.04 9.94
N GLY A 541 1.83 8.55 9.32
CA GLY A 541 1.73 7.65 8.18
C GLY A 541 1.10 8.32 6.96
N GLY A 542 1.21 9.64 6.80
CA GLY A 542 0.68 10.33 5.62
C GLY A 542 1.51 10.18 4.35
N TYR A 543 2.80 9.86 4.47
CA TYR A 543 3.67 9.64 3.30
C TYR A 543 3.24 8.38 2.54
N PRO A 544 3.09 8.42 1.20
CA PRO A 544 2.70 7.28 0.39
C PRO A 544 3.64 6.08 0.53
N ILE A 545 3.09 4.87 0.49
CA ILE A 545 3.86 3.63 0.38
C ILE A 545 3.54 3.05 -0.98
N LEU A 546 4.41 3.26 -1.96
CA LEU A 546 4.18 2.81 -3.32
C LEU A 546 4.60 1.34 -3.50
N VAL A 547 3.69 0.53 -4.02
CA VAL A 547 3.96 -0.83 -4.47
C VAL A 547 3.59 -0.92 -5.94
N TYR A 548 4.52 -1.43 -6.73
CA TYR A 548 4.32 -1.55 -8.17
C TYR A 548 3.88 -2.97 -8.53
N SER A 549 3.14 -3.08 -9.63
CA SER A 549 2.74 -4.33 -10.26
C SER A 549 3.06 -4.28 -11.75
N GLN A 550 3.51 -5.40 -12.32
CA GLN A 550 3.85 -5.46 -13.75
C GLN A 550 2.56 -5.51 -14.56
N VAL A 551 2.42 -4.56 -15.49
CA VAL A 551 1.33 -4.50 -16.47
C VAL A 551 1.75 -5.18 -17.76
N SER A 552 2.98 -4.93 -18.22
CA SER A 552 3.49 -5.46 -19.49
C SER A 552 4.99 -5.73 -19.40
N TRP A 553 5.46 -6.68 -20.19
CA TRP A 553 6.87 -6.99 -20.37
C TRP A 553 7.11 -7.34 -21.83
N ARG A 554 8.12 -6.73 -22.45
CA ARG A 554 8.59 -7.12 -23.79
C ARG A 554 10.08 -6.88 -23.94
N GLU A 555 10.73 -7.77 -24.68
CA GLU A 555 12.10 -7.57 -25.11
C GLU A 555 12.15 -6.72 -26.37
N LEU A 556 13.00 -5.70 -26.37
CA LEU A 556 13.20 -4.76 -27.47
C LEU A 556 14.40 -5.18 -28.34
N GLY A 557 14.18 -6.15 -29.23
CA GLY A 557 15.18 -6.61 -30.21
C GLY A 557 16.44 -7.25 -29.61
N VAL A 558 17.17 -8.00 -30.43
CA VAL A 558 18.51 -8.57 -30.12
C VAL A 558 19.54 -7.96 -31.05
#